data_AF-A0A2T3ZY38-F1
#
_entry.id   AF-A0A2T3ZY38-F1
#
_cell.length_a   1.000
_cell.length_b   1.000
_cell.length_c   1.000
_cell.angle_alpha   90.00
_cell.angle_beta   90.00
_cell.angle_gamma   90.00
#
_symmetry.space_group_name_H-M   'P 1'
#
loop_
_entity.id
_entity.type
_entity.pdbx_description
1 polymer ?
#
loop_
_entity_poly.entity_id
_entity_poly.type
_entity_poly.pdbx_seq_one_letter_code
_entity_poly.pdbx_strand_id
1 'polypeptide(L)'
;MRDEQGSTALHIASISNQTNMIELLLSNGADINSQGKDGFTALHFAASIDGKLSTLDVLLAHGADVGIQDDNGSTALSIAVGDNSLDMVEALLAGGADMKVQDNAGWTALHIAASSDFKYVAEELLAPGAGVDIRNGNGQTALHMAVN
;
A
#
# COMPACT_ATOMS: atom_id res chain seq x y z
N MET A 1 13.76 16.18 -9.94
CA MET A 1 12.87 17.24 -10.49
C MET A 1 11.45 16.77 -10.32
N ARG A 2 10.54 17.67 -9.91
CA ARG A 2 9.11 17.38 -9.73
C ARG A 2 8.30 18.18 -10.74
N ASP A 3 7.16 17.67 -11.17
CA ASP A 3 6.18 18.45 -11.93
C ASP A 3 5.41 19.43 -11.03
N GLU A 4 4.47 20.18 -11.61
CA GLU A 4 3.64 21.16 -10.89
C GLU A 4 2.71 20.50 -9.84
N GLN A 5 2.50 19.19 -9.93
CA GLN A 5 1.72 18.39 -9.00
C GLN A 5 2.60 17.72 -7.93
N GLY A 6 3.92 17.95 -7.96
CA GLY A 6 4.87 17.35 -7.02
C GLY A 6 5.32 15.94 -7.40
N SER A 7 4.94 15.42 -8.56
CA SER A 7 5.28 14.07 -9.00
C SER A 7 6.70 13.98 -9.55
N THR A 8 7.41 12.91 -9.21
CA THR A 8 8.70 12.59 -9.82
C THR A 8 8.49 11.81 -11.12
N ALA A 9 9.55 11.70 -11.94
CA ALA A 9 9.52 10.80 -13.09
C ALA A 9 9.21 9.34 -12.69
N LEU A 10 9.64 8.92 -11.49
CA LEU A 10 9.37 7.58 -10.97
C LEU A 10 7.88 7.38 -10.67
N HIS A 11 7.18 8.39 -10.15
CA HIS A 11 5.72 8.34 -9.95
C HIS A 11 5.00 8.16 -11.29
N ILE A 12 5.33 8.97 -12.29
CA ILE A 12 4.70 8.94 -13.62
C ILE A 12 4.93 7.57 -14.28
N ALA A 13 6.16 7.04 -14.21
CA ALA A 13 6.50 5.73 -14.73
C ALA A 13 5.71 4.61 -14.03
N SER A 14 5.51 4.70 -12.71
CA SER A 14 4.76 3.73 -11.92
C SER A 14 3.27 3.72 -12.28
N ILE A 15 2.64 4.90 -12.37
CA ILE A 15 1.25 5.05 -12.85
C ILE A 15 1.10 4.44 -14.24
N SER A 16 2.10 4.62 -15.11
CA SER A 16 2.08 4.17 -16.50
C SER A 16 2.50 2.70 -16.70
N ASN A 17 2.82 1.96 -15.63
CA ASN A 17 3.38 0.59 -15.68
C ASN A 17 4.65 0.46 -16.54
N GLN A 18 5.51 1.48 -16.55
CA GLN A 18 6.72 1.50 -17.39
C GLN A 18 7.92 0.90 -16.64
N THR A 19 7.91 -0.41 -16.40
CA THR A 19 8.94 -1.11 -15.60
C THR A 19 10.37 -0.84 -16.09
N ASN A 20 10.62 -0.87 -17.41
CA ASN A 20 11.94 -0.53 -17.97
C ASN A 20 12.39 0.91 -17.65
N MET A 21 11.43 1.86 -17.60
CA MET A 21 11.72 3.24 -17.22
C MET A 21 11.99 3.36 -15.72
N ILE A 22 11.26 2.60 -14.89
CA ILE A 22 11.49 2.52 -13.45
C ILE A 22 12.92 2.03 -13.18
N GLU A 23 13.34 0.92 -13.78
CA GLU A 23 14.71 0.40 -13.65
C GLU A 23 15.76 1.41 -14.11
N LEU A 24 15.52 2.09 -15.24
CA LEU A 24 16.42 3.13 -15.73
C LEU A 24 16.53 4.30 -14.75
N LEU A 25 15.41 4.77 -14.18
CA LEU A 25 15.40 5.86 -13.23
C LEU A 25 16.12 5.48 -11.93
N LEU A 26 15.84 4.29 -11.38
CA LEU A 26 16.47 3.80 -10.16
C LEU A 26 17.98 3.59 -10.32
N SER A 27 18.42 3.01 -11.44
CA SER A 27 19.85 2.86 -11.76
C SER A 27 20.59 4.19 -11.95
N ASN A 28 19.86 5.29 -12.21
CA ASN A 28 20.39 6.65 -12.28
C ASN A 28 20.16 7.45 -10.98
N GLY A 29 19.86 6.78 -9.86
CA GLY A 29 19.79 7.40 -8.54
C GLY A 29 18.49 8.12 -8.24
N ALA A 30 17.39 7.80 -8.92
CA ALA A 30 16.07 8.23 -8.47
C ALA A 30 15.79 7.68 -7.06
N ASP A 31 15.31 8.55 -6.17
CA ASP A 31 14.89 8.15 -4.83
C ASP A 31 13.58 7.36 -4.90
N ILE A 32 13.67 6.06 -4.61
CA ILE A 32 12.54 5.12 -4.66
C ILE A 32 11.42 5.46 -3.67
N ASN A 33 11.77 6.15 -2.58
CA ASN A 33 10.89 6.47 -1.46
C ASN A 33 10.43 7.93 -1.46
N SER A 34 10.78 8.70 -2.50
CA SER A 34 10.37 10.09 -2.60
C SER A 34 8.84 10.21 -2.54
N GLN A 35 8.32 10.96 -1.57
CA GLN A 35 6.89 11.24 -1.47
C GLN A 35 6.49 12.41 -2.38
N GLY A 36 5.41 12.25 -3.13
CA GLY A 36 4.84 13.20 -4.09
C GLY A 36 3.67 13.97 -3.50
N LYS A 37 2.65 14.18 -4.33
CA LYS A 37 1.38 14.72 -3.89
C LYS A 37 0.75 13.81 -2.85
N ASP A 38 0.14 14.41 -1.82
CA ASP A 38 -0.62 13.71 -0.77
C ASP A 38 0.21 12.64 -0.02
N GLY A 39 1.54 12.76 -0.04
CA GLY A 39 2.45 11.80 0.60
C GLY A 39 2.73 10.52 -0.20
N PHE A 40 2.19 10.38 -1.41
CA PHE A 40 2.29 9.13 -2.19
C PHE A 40 3.72 8.86 -2.68
N THR A 41 4.18 7.63 -2.49
CA THR A 41 5.39 7.10 -3.16
C THR A 41 5.02 6.38 -4.46
N ALA A 42 6.03 5.99 -5.23
CA ALA A 42 5.86 5.10 -6.39
C ALA A 42 5.11 3.80 -6.03
N LEU A 43 5.40 3.23 -4.85
CA LEU A 43 4.76 2.01 -4.36
C LEU A 43 3.26 2.21 -4.07
N HIS A 44 2.87 3.37 -3.51
CA HIS A 44 1.45 3.70 -3.31
C HIS A 44 0.70 3.77 -4.64
N PHE A 45 1.27 4.43 -5.67
CA PHE A 45 0.65 4.49 -7.00
C PHE A 45 0.54 3.12 -7.68
N ALA A 46 1.49 2.22 -7.44
CA ALA A 46 1.43 0.86 -7.96
C ALA A 46 0.33 0.05 -7.26
N ALA A 47 0.16 0.22 -5.95
CA ALA A 47 -0.88 -0.46 -5.18
C ALA A 47 -2.30 0.04 -5.47
N SER A 48 -2.46 1.31 -5.91
CA SER A 48 -3.76 1.96 -6.11
C SER A 48 -4.39 1.80 -7.51
N ILE A 49 -3.76 1.02 -8.39
CA ILE A 49 -4.20 0.88 -9.78
C ILE A 49 -4.13 -0.59 -10.17
N ASP A 50 -5.24 -1.10 -10.68
CA ASP A 50 -5.31 -2.49 -11.15
C ASP A 50 -4.31 -2.77 -12.29
N GLY A 51 -3.78 -4.00 -12.32
CA GLY A 51 -2.83 -4.47 -13.32
C GLY A 51 -1.41 -3.90 -13.21
N LYS A 52 -1.02 -3.34 -12.06
CA LYS A 52 0.35 -2.81 -11.81
C LYS A 52 1.25 -3.74 -11.00
N LEU A 53 0.90 -5.03 -10.86
CA LEU A 53 1.67 -5.98 -10.05
C LEU A 53 3.15 -6.04 -10.48
N SER A 54 3.44 -6.02 -11.78
CA SER A 54 4.82 -5.99 -12.27
C SER A 54 5.59 -4.73 -11.86
N THR A 55 4.91 -3.58 -11.76
CA THR A 55 5.52 -2.36 -11.22
C THR A 55 5.78 -2.49 -9.73
N LEU A 56 4.81 -3.02 -8.98
CA LEU A 56 4.95 -3.29 -7.54
C LEU A 56 6.18 -4.19 -7.28
N ASP A 57 6.28 -5.32 -7.99
CA ASP A 57 7.37 -6.28 -7.87
C ASP A 57 8.73 -5.65 -8.15
N VAL A 58 8.84 -4.83 -9.20
CA VAL A 58 10.10 -4.12 -9.53
C VAL A 58 10.48 -3.16 -8.42
N LEU A 59 9.52 -2.39 -7.88
CA LEU A 59 9.79 -1.45 -6.79
C LEU A 59 10.21 -2.18 -5.50
N LEU A 60 9.53 -3.27 -5.14
CA LEU A 60 9.88 -4.10 -3.99
C LEU A 60 11.27 -4.74 -4.15
N ALA A 61 11.58 -5.27 -5.33
CA ALA A 61 12.89 -5.86 -5.64
C ALA A 61 14.05 -4.84 -5.54
N HIS A 62 13.76 -3.56 -5.72
CA HIS A 62 14.73 -2.46 -5.56
C HIS A 62 14.71 -1.84 -4.15
N GLY A 63 13.99 -2.43 -3.20
CA GLY A 63 13.98 -2.01 -1.80
C GLY A 63 13.10 -0.80 -1.52
N ALA A 64 11.98 -0.64 -2.25
CA ALA A 64 10.95 0.31 -1.85
C ALA A 64 10.49 0.03 -0.41
N ASP A 65 10.38 1.08 0.39
CA ASP A 65 9.93 0.97 1.77
C ASP A 65 8.40 0.80 1.82
N VAL A 66 7.97 -0.40 2.22
CA VAL A 66 6.57 -0.81 2.34
C VAL A 66 5.85 -0.14 3.52
N GLY A 67 6.58 0.46 4.46
CA GLY A 67 6.04 1.06 5.68
C GLY A 67 5.77 2.56 5.59
N ILE A 68 6.12 3.22 4.48
CA ILE A 68 5.84 4.65 4.31
C ILE A 68 4.34 4.87 4.31
N GLN A 69 3.91 5.87 5.06
CA GLN A 69 2.53 6.32 5.12
C GLN A 69 2.35 7.60 4.27
N ASP A 70 1.24 7.65 3.54
CA ASP A 70 0.76 8.87 2.88
C ASP A 70 0.23 9.91 3.90
N ASP A 71 -0.26 11.06 3.43
CA ASP A 71 -0.74 12.13 4.30
C ASP A 71 -1.98 11.73 5.14
N ASN A 72 -2.68 10.65 4.76
CA ASN A 72 -3.81 10.08 5.50
C ASN A 72 -3.38 8.96 6.47
N GLY A 73 -2.09 8.64 6.54
CA GLY A 73 -1.60 7.52 7.33
C GLY A 73 -1.74 6.16 6.61
N SER A 74 -2.14 6.13 5.34
CA SER A 74 -2.30 4.88 4.58
C SER A 74 -0.95 4.38 4.07
N THR A 75 -0.73 3.07 4.14
CA THR A 75 0.40 2.40 3.50
C THR A 75 -0.03 1.84 2.14
N ALA A 76 0.94 1.39 1.33
CA ALA A 76 0.62 0.65 0.10
C ALA A 76 -0.28 -0.58 0.38
N LEU A 77 -0.09 -1.25 1.53
CA LEU A 77 -0.92 -2.40 1.93
C LEU A 77 -2.38 -1.99 2.17
N SER A 78 -2.62 -0.92 2.92
CA SER A 78 -4.01 -0.48 3.19
C SER A 78 -4.71 0.00 1.92
N ILE A 79 -3.98 0.60 0.97
CA ILE A 79 -4.50 0.95 -0.36
C ILE A 79 -4.90 -0.31 -1.15
N ALA A 80 -4.00 -1.29 -1.27
CA ALA A 80 -4.30 -2.54 -1.98
C ALA A 80 -5.52 -3.29 -1.41
N VAL A 81 -5.69 -3.23 -0.08
CA VAL A 81 -6.87 -3.78 0.60
C VAL A 81 -8.13 -2.98 0.30
N GLY A 82 -8.05 -1.64 0.28
CA GLY A 82 -9.15 -0.77 -0.12
C GLY A 82 -9.65 -1.05 -1.54
N ASP A 83 -8.74 -1.43 -2.44
CA ASP A 83 -9.04 -1.82 -3.82
C ASP A 83 -9.42 -3.32 -3.97
N ASN A 84 -9.46 -4.08 -2.86
CA ASN A 84 -9.74 -5.52 -2.84
C ASN A 84 -8.83 -6.34 -3.77
N SER A 85 -7.56 -5.94 -3.91
CA SER A 85 -6.59 -6.59 -4.79
C SER A 85 -5.75 -7.62 -4.04
N LEU A 86 -6.19 -8.89 -4.06
CA LEU A 86 -5.52 -9.97 -3.33
C LEU A 86 -4.06 -10.15 -3.76
N ASP A 87 -3.77 -10.16 -5.07
CA ASP A 87 -2.41 -10.33 -5.59
C ASP A 87 -1.45 -9.23 -5.08
N MET A 88 -1.92 -7.98 -4.97
CA MET A 88 -1.14 -6.86 -4.44
C MET A 88 -0.93 -7.01 -2.93
N VAL A 89 -1.94 -7.46 -2.19
CA VAL A 89 -1.86 -7.75 -0.75
C VAL A 89 -0.81 -8.82 -0.50
N GLU A 90 -0.88 -9.95 -1.20
CA GLU A 90 0.08 -11.04 -1.08
C GLU A 90 1.52 -10.57 -1.37
N ALA A 91 1.73 -9.81 -2.45
CA ALA A 91 3.04 -9.29 -2.82
C ALA A 91 3.60 -8.30 -1.78
N LEU A 92 2.76 -7.42 -1.22
CA LEU A 92 3.17 -6.47 -0.18
C LEU A 92 3.50 -7.18 1.14
N LEU A 93 2.73 -8.20 1.52
CA LEU A 93 3.02 -9.02 2.70
C LEU A 93 4.31 -9.82 2.53
N ALA A 94 4.53 -10.40 1.33
CA ALA A 94 5.81 -11.04 0.99
C ALA A 94 6.98 -10.04 1.02
N GLY A 95 6.72 -8.78 0.67
CA GLY A 95 7.64 -7.65 0.81
C GLY A 95 7.84 -7.15 2.26
N GLY A 96 7.17 -7.76 3.25
CA GLY A 96 7.34 -7.45 4.67
C GLY A 96 6.46 -6.32 5.20
N ALA A 97 5.36 -5.98 4.52
CA ALA A 97 4.42 -4.97 5.00
C ALA A 97 3.84 -5.34 6.39
N ASP A 98 3.84 -4.39 7.32
CA ASP A 98 3.24 -4.58 8.65
C ASP A 98 1.73 -4.35 8.60
N MET A 99 0.98 -5.41 8.84
CA MET A 99 -0.49 -5.42 8.87
C MET A 99 -1.10 -4.60 10.01
N LYS A 100 -0.30 -4.23 11.02
CA LYS A 100 -0.75 -3.51 12.21
C LYS A 100 -0.70 -1.99 12.06
N VAL A 101 -0.12 -1.47 10.98
CA VAL A 101 -0.04 -0.02 10.77
C VAL A 101 -1.45 0.55 10.74
N GLN A 102 -1.65 1.61 11.53
CA GLN A 102 -2.92 2.32 11.62
C GLN A 102 -2.84 3.61 10.81
N ASP A 103 -3.88 3.88 10.03
CA ASP A 103 -4.08 5.19 9.41
C ASP A 103 -4.44 6.27 10.44
N ASN A 104 -4.66 7.50 9.97
CA ASN A 104 -5.00 8.63 10.86
C ASN A 104 -6.35 8.45 11.60
N ALA A 105 -7.23 7.56 11.13
CA ALA A 105 -8.48 7.19 11.81
C ALA A 105 -8.32 5.96 12.73
N GLY A 106 -7.12 5.42 12.85
CA GLY A 106 -6.83 4.21 13.62
C GLY A 106 -7.15 2.91 12.88
N TRP A 107 -7.47 2.94 11.59
CA TRP A 107 -7.83 1.73 10.86
C TRP A 107 -6.57 0.98 10.42
N THR A 108 -6.56 -0.32 10.65
CA THR A 108 -5.60 -1.23 10.02
C THR A 108 -6.15 -1.79 8.72
N ALA A 109 -5.29 -2.42 7.92
CA ALA A 109 -5.70 -3.20 6.75
C ALA A 109 -6.89 -4.15 7.05
N LEU A 110 -6.84 -4.86 8.18
CA LEU A 110 -7.90 -5.79 8.56
C LEU A 110 -9.25 -5.09 8.89
N HIS A 111 -9.23 -3.86 9.41
CA HIS A 111 -10.45 -3.07 9.61
C HIS A 111 -11.11 -2.74 8.26
N ILE A 112 -10.33 -2.33 7.27
CA ILE A 112 -10.80 -2.03 5.91
C ILE A 112 -11.46 -3.28 5.30
N ALA A 113 -10.74 -4.41 5.29
CA ALA A 113 -11.24 -5.66 4.71
C ALA A 113 -12.53 -6.16 5.38
N ALA A 114 -12.61 -6.08 6.72
CA ALA A 114 -13.78 -6.48 7.48
C ALA A 114 -14.99 -5.57 7.22
N SER A 115 -14.78 -4.26 7.10
CA SER A 115 -15.87 -3.29 6.86
C SER A 115 -16.50 -3.39 5.47
N SER A 116 -15.75 -3.96 4.52
CA SER A 116 -16.14 -4.06 3.11
C SER A 116 -16.52 -5.47 2.68
N ASP A 117 -16.60 -6.43 3.61
CA ASP A 117 -16.85 -7.86 3.35
C ASP A 117 -15.87 -8.49 2.33
N PHE A 118 -14.61 -8.05 2.35
CA PHE A 118 -13.56 -8.55 1.46
C PHE A 118 -12.98 -9.86 2.00
N LYS A 119 -13.79 -10.91 1.96
CA LYS A 119 -13.52 -12.19 2.61
C LYS A 119 -12.12 -12.75 2.32
N TYR A 120 -11.71 -12.85 1.06
CA TYR A 120 -10.42 -13.45 0.70
C TYR A 120 -9.23 -12.61 1.18
N VAL A 121 -9.33 -11.28 1.05
CA VAL A 121 -8.31 -10.36 1.57
C VAL A 121 -8.27 -10.40 3.10
N ALA A 122 -9.42 -10.48 3.76
CA ALA A 122 -9.49 -10.63 5.22
C ALA A 122 -8.88 -11.96 5.68
N GLU A 123 -9.10 -13.06 4.96
CA GLU A 123 -8.47 -14.37 5.22
C GLU A 123 -6.94 -14.28 5.13
N GLU A 124 -6.40 -13.63 4.10
CA GLU A 124 -4.96 -13.39 3.95
C GLU A 124 -4.41 -12.54 5.12
N LEU A 125 -5.18 -11.54 5.54
CA LEU A 125 -4.84 -10.65 6.66
C LEU A 125 -5.10 -11.26 8.05
N LEU A 126 -5.54 -12.52 8.18
CA LEU A 126 -5.73 -13.19 9.47
C LEU A 126 -4.52 -14.06 9.88
N ALA A 127 -3.38 -13.87 9.22
CA ALA A 127 -2.13 -14.53 9.54
C ALA A 127 -1.67 -14.30 11.02
N PRO A 128 -0.87 -15.21 11.59
CA PRO A 128 -0.33 -15.04 12.93
C PRO A 128 0.38 -13.68 13.09
N GLY A 129 -0.07 -12.90 14.08
CA GLY A 129 0.46 -11.57 14.32
C GLY A 129 -0.29 -10.45 13.62
N ALA A 130 -1.44 -10.67 12.98
CA ALA A 130 -2.25 -9.64 12.34
C ALA A 130 -2.72 -8.47 13.25
N GLY A 131 -2.66 -8.62 14.57
CA GLY A 131 -3.16 -7.60 15.49
C GLY A 131 -4.69 -7.49 15.48
N VAL A 132 -5.39 -8.62 15.48
CA VAL A 132 -6.87 -8.70 15.42
C VAL A 132 -7.60 -7.91 16.53
N ASP A 133 -6.92 -7.65 17.64
CA ASP A 133 -7.45 -6.91 18.79
C ASP A 133 -7.16 -5.40 18.75
N ILE A 134 -6.47 -4.90 17.71
CA ILE A 134 -6.23 -3.47 17.52
C ILE A 134 -7.58 -2.76 17.38
N ARG A 135 -7.71 -1.61 18.05
CA ARG A 135 -8.91 -0.78 18.01
C ARG A 135 -8.66 0.48 17.20
N ASN A 136 -9.60 0.81 16.32
CA ASN A 136 -9.62 2.08 15.59
C ASN A 136 -9.98 3.25 16.51
N GLY A 137 -10.02 4.47 15.95
CA GLY A 137 -10.37 5.70 16.69
C GLY A 137 -11.75 5.68 17.36
N ASN A 138 -12.66 4.79 16.94
CA ASN A 138 -13.97 4.60 17.56
C ASN A 138 -13.97 3.50 18.64
N GLY A 139 -12.80 2.92 18.95
CA GLY A 139 -12.67 1.82 19.90
C GLY A 139 -13.13 0.46 19.36
N GLN A 140 -13.37 0.33 18.04
CA GLN A 140 -13.84 -0.90 17.39
C GLN A 140 -12.65 -1.71 16.88
N THR A 141 -12.71 -3.03 17.01
CA THR A 141 -11.80 -3.95 16.31
C THR A 141 -12.38 -4.35 14.95
N ALA A 142 -11.57 -4.96 14.07
CA ALA A 142 -12.06 -5.48 12.79
C ALA A 142 -13.27 -6.42 12.93
N LEU A 143 -13.31 -7.26 13.98
CA LEU A 143 -14.46 -8.13 14.23
C LEU A 143 -15.75 -7.34 14.51
N HIS A 144 -15.68 -6.19 15.18
CA HIS A 144 -16.85 -5.33 15.39
C HIS A 144 -17.37 -4.74 14.07
N MET A 145 -16.52 -4.65 13.05
CA MET A 145 -16.87 -4.09 11.74
C MET A 145 -17.47 -5.12 10.79
N ALA A 146 -17.15 -6.41 10.97
CA ALA A 146 -17.64 -7.51 10.14
C ALA A 146 -19.12 -7.91 10.40
N VAL A 147 -19.78 -7.29 11.37
CA VAL A 147 -21.12 -7.67 11.86
C VAL A 147 -22.20 -6.60 11.67
N ASN A 148 -21.93 -5.55 10.88
CA ASN A 148 -22.91 -4.51 10.53
C ASN A 148 -23.51 -4.72 9.15
#